data_AF-A0A7S4B0X6-F1
#
_entry.id   AF-A0A7S4B0X6-F1
#
_cell.length_a   1.000
_cell.length_b   1.000
_cell.length_c   1.000
_cell.angle_alpha   90.00
_cell.angle_beta   90.00
_cell.angle_gamma   90.00
#
_symmetry.space_group_name_H-M   'P 1'
#
loop_
_entity.id
_entity.type
_entity.pdbx_description
1 polymer ?
#
loop_
_entity_poly.entity_id
_entity_poly.type
_entity_poly.pdbx_seq_one_letter_code
_entity_poly.pdbx_strand_id
1 'polypeptide(L)'
;AGLATSGARVPSQLRVFSAAECAGMDAGRVASILLALSYPERVGRQVGLGSLDVAFALQPTRCRASASDLPVLEAEEFVVAPRLQHGGGEGSSNSTPRILAALPLSAADAVRALSAHVRTQAAACVRTDGQLLSVQQTRVGRVLLSRCETALPPRVPTPLLRSLRAAPLSADTAQSHAGKRSRRRRRAHELLARLTFAERQRVGGGAAWKGPVSAQQLLDRLVPWEEGPLVTECDLALRLLDLTALLTSTLSSEERETLEMIAPTSLRLPSGRHAPLSYATSVFTTSSEGDCVEARHLSESDEALKLCGVPQLVCLPQELFGCIQAPRIADQPLCPSNAAEVGVAVSMRFVYLGEGVVATTADLTQFWELSYPQLRQRKLELMKKRSGSVLDVPSFWPEKPGEAPIPPAMAMAKLLERSAHLLNLSPSQ
;
A
#
# COMPACT_ATOMS: atom_id res chain seq x y z
N ALA A 1 -26.02 55.95 -2.82
CA ALA A 1 -24.64 55.67 -3.24
C ALA A 1 -23.87 55.19 -2.01
N GLY A 2 -23.33 53.96 -2.04
CA GLY A 2 -22.52 53.43 -0.94
C GLY A 2 -23.08 52.24 -0.18
N LEU A 3 -23.52 51.19 -0.87
CA LEU A 3 -23.49 49.82 -0.33
C LEU A 3 -22.86 48.94 -1.40
N ALA A 4 -21.67 48.44 -1.08
CA ALA A 4 -20.85 47.61 -1.94
C ALA A 4 -21.61 46.35 -2.35
N THR A 5 -21.66 46.14 -3.65
CA THR A 5 -22.10 44.94 -4.35
C THR A 5 -21.22 43.75 -3.94
N SER A 6 -21.63 43.02 -2.91
CA SER A 6 -21.26 41.61 -2.79
C SER A 6 -21.88 40.89 -3.98
N GLY A 7 -21.06 40.54 -4.96
CA GLY A 7 -21.42 39.77 -6.15
C GLY A 7 -21.77 38.33 -5.82
N ALA A 8 -22.76 38.11 -4.94
CA ALA A 8 -23.45 36.84 -4.87
C ALA A 8 -24.15 36.64 -6.21
N ARG A 9 -23.57 35.79 -7.07
CA ARG A 9 -24.26 35.30 -8.26
C ARG A 9 -25.59 34.72 -7.80
N VAL A 10 -26.67 35.42 -8.10
CA VAL A 10 -28.03 34.89 -7.94
C VAL A 10 -28.05 33.58 -8.74
N PRO A 11 -28.34 32.42 -8.12
CA PRO A 11 -28.43 31.17 -8.85
C PRO A 11 -29.49 31.37 -9.94
N SER A 12 -29.08 31.27 -11.20
CA SER A 12 -29.88 31.59 -12.39
C SER A 12 -31.01 30.59 -12.67
N GLN A 13 -31.46 29.86 -11.65
CA GLN A 13 -32.52 28.87 -11.74
C GLN A 13 -33.40 28.91 -10.49
N LEU A 14 -34.16 30.00 -10.34
CA LEU A 14 -35.33 30.01 -9.45
C LEU A 14 -36.37 29.07 -10.06
N ARG A 15 -36.46 27.85 -9.50
CA ARG A 15 -37.44 26.85 -9.93
C ARG A 15 -38.74 27.08 -9.16
N VAL A 16 -39.77 27.52 -9.88
CA VAL A 16 -41.11 27.69 -9.32
C VAL A 16 -41.81 26.34 -9.38
N PHE A 17 -42.15 25.76 -8.23
CA PHE A 17 -43.06 24.61 -8.17
C PHE A 17 -44.47 25.12 -8.45
N SER A 18 -45.14 24.54 -9.44
CA SER A 18 -46.51 24.92 -9.77
C SER A 18 -47.49 24.33 -8.75
N ALA A 19 -48.60 25.03 -8.49
CA ALA A 19 -49.66 24.52 -7.63
C ALA A 19 -50.23 23.17 -8.13
N ALA A 20 -50.17 22.92 -9.45
CA ALA A 20 -50.57 21.67 -10.06
C ALA A 20 -49.64 20.50 -9.69
N GLU A 21 -48.32 20.74 -9.57
CA GLU A 21 -47.36 19.73 -9.12
C GLU A 21 -47.51 19.41 -7.62
N CYS A 22 -48.04 20.35 -6.83
CA CYS A 22 -48.31 20.16 -5.41
C CYS A 22 -49.70 19.56 -5.13
N ALA A 23 -50.58 19.45 -6.14
CA ALA A 23 -51.92 18.91 -5.97
C ALA A 23 -51.84 17.41 -5.57
N GLY A 24 -52.32 17.09 -4.37
CA GLY A 24 -52.31 15.72 -3.83
C GLY A 24 -51.08 15.35 -3.01
N MET A 25 -50.15 16.29 -2.77
CA MET A 25 -49.08 16.08 -1.78
C MET A 25 -49.59 16.42 -0.38
N ASP A 26 -49.24 15.60 0.61
CA ASP A 26 -49.46 15.97 2.01
C ASP A 26 -48.59 17.18 2.39
N ALA A 27 -49.01 17.93 3.41
CA ALA A 27 -48.30 19.13 3.86
C ALA A 27 -46.88 18.82 4.34
N GLY A 28 -46.63 17.61 4.86
CA GLY A 28 -45.31 17.18 5.33
C GLY A 28 -44.32 17.03 4.19
N ARG A 29 -44.75 16.45 3.07
CA ARG A 29 -43.96 16.28 1.84
C ARG A 29 -43.64 17.61 1.19
N VAL A 30 -44.61 18.53 1.13
CA VAL A 30 -44.36 19.89 0.63
C VAL A 30 -43.33 20.60 1.51
N ALA A 31 -43.48 20.51 2.84
CA ALA A 31 -42.54 21.10 3.78
C ALA A 31 -41.13 20.50 3.64
N SER A 32 -40.99 19.18 3.46
CA SER A 32 -39.67 18.55 3.30
C SER A 32 -38.98 18.97 2.00
N ILE A 33 -39.72 19.11 0.89
CA ILE A 33 -39.20 19.64 -0.38
C ILE A 33 -38.75 21.09 -0.21
N LEU A 34 -39.58 21.95 0.38
CA LEU A 34 -39.23 23.36 0.59
C LEU A 34 -38.01 23.53 1.51
N LEU A 35 -37.90 22.71 2.54
CA LEU A 35 -36.72 22.70 3.42
C LEU A 35 -35.49 22.18 2.68
N ALA A 36 -35.61 21.16 1.82
CA ALA A 36 -34.48 20.65 1.03
C ALA A 36 -33.96 21.70 0.03
N LEU A 37 -34.84 22.53 -0.53
CA LEU A 37 -34.46 23.67 -1.38
C LEU A 37 -33.82 24.81 -0.59
N SER A 38 -34.31 25.05 0.63
CA SER A 38 -33.82 26.14 1.50
C SER A 38 -32.51 25.80 2.19
N TYR A 39 -32.30 24.52 2.53
CA TYR A 39 -31.14 23.99 3.24
C TYR A 39 -30.57 22.76 2.52
N PRO A 40 -30.11 22.90 1.27
CA PRO A 40 -29.63 21.77 0.49
C PRO A 40 -28.38 21.12 1.10
N GLU A 41 -27.62 21.87 1.89
CA GLU A 41 -26.50 21.38 2.69
C GLU A 41 -26.89 20.56 3.91
N ARG A 42 -28.17 20.54 4.27
CA ARG A 42 -28.72 19.79 5.42
C ARG A 42 -29.60 18.63 5.00
N VAL A 43 -29.63 18.31 3.71
CA VAL A 43 -30.15 17.04 3.23
C VAL A 43 -29.08 15.99 3.50
N GLY A 44 -29.47 14.89 4.14
CA GLY A 44 -28.57 13.78 4.36
C GLY A 44 -29.24 12.44 4.17
N ARG A 45 -28.40 11.41 4.10
CA ARG A 45 -28.79 10.01 3.95
C ARG A 45 -28.35 9.22 5.17
N GLN A 46 -29.19 8.29 5.62
CA GLN A 46 -28.87 7.37 6.70
C GLN A 46 -27.69 6.46 6.29
N VAL A 47 -26.69 6.31 7.17
CA VAL A 47 -25.48 5.51 6.91
C VAL A 47 -25.45 4.28 7.82
N GLY A 48 -25.98 3.16 7.34
CA GLY A 48 -25.92 1.85 8.00
C GLY A 48 -27.24 1.42 8.66
N LEU A 49 -27.34 0.13 8.99
CA LEU A 49 -28.47 -0.44 9.74
C LEU A 49 -28.27 -0.20 11.24
N GLY A 50 -29.22 0.47 11.90
CA GLY A 50 -29.28 0.57 13.36
C GLY A 50 -28.53 1.75 14.00
N SER A 51 -27.87 2.61 13.22
CA SER A 51 -27.37 3.91 13.69
C SER A 51 -27.87 5.00 12.75
N LEU A 52 -28.59 5.99 13.30
CA LEU A 52 -29.09 7.16 12.58
C LEU A 52 -27.97 8.20 12.42
N ASP A 53 -26.86 7.78 11.81
CA ASP A 53 -25.80 8.65 11.34
C ASP A 53 -26.22 9.21 9.98
N VAL A 54 -26.52 10.51 9.94
CA VAL A 54 -26.91 11.20 8.70
C VAL A 54 -25.70 11.91 8.13
N ALA A 55 -25.30 11.56 6.90
CA ALA A 55 -24.24 12.25 6.18
C ALA A 55 -24.83 13.35 5.30
N PHE A 56 -24.43 14.60 5.53
CA PHE A 56 -24.97 15.75 4.80
C PHE A 56 -24.32 15.99 3.43
N ALA A 57 -25.15 16.37 2.46
CA ALA A 57 -24.80 16.43 1.04
C ALA A 57 -23.77 17.51 0.69
N LEU A 58 -23.97 18.76 1.13
CA LEU A 58 -23.18 19.92 0.65
C LEU A 58 -22.24 20.53 1.69
N GLN A 59 -22.02 19.88 2.84
CA GLN A 59 -21.05 20.39 3.81
C GLN A 59 -19.59 20.03 3.41
N PRO A 60 -18.64 20.98 3.49
CA PRO A 60 -17.25 20.79 3.06
C PRO A 60 -16.50 19.79 3.95
N THR A 61 -16.86 19.66 5.22
CA THR A 61 -16.29 18.69 6.17
C THR A 61 -17.23 17.48 6.34
N ARG A 62 -16.68 16.33 6.74
CA ARG A 62 -17.49 15.12 6.98
C ARG A 62 -18.31 15.34 8.25
N CYS A 63 -19.48 15.93 8.12
CA CYS A 63 -20.42 16.07 9.23
C CYS A 63 -21.36 14.87 9.21
N ARG A 64 -21.23 14.04 10.24
CA ARG A 64 -22.25 13.08 10.62
C ARG A 64 -23.04 13.69 11.75
N ALA A 65 -24.36 13.66 11.66
CA ALA A 65 -25.20 13.98 12.80
C ALA A 65 -25.93 12.76 13.30
N SER A 66 -26.07 12.68 14.62
CA SER A 66 -26.83 11.63 15.28
C SER A 66 -28.30 12.05 15.37
N ALA A 67 -29.20 11.13 15.01
CA ALA A 67 -30.64 11.25 15.20
C ALA A 67 -31.20 10.19 16.18
N SER A 68 -30.42 9.84 17.21
CA SER A 68 -30.80 8.86 18.23
C SER A 68 -32.14 9.12 18.95
N ASP A 69 -32.64 10.35 18.91
CA ASP A 69 -33.88 10.75 19.60
C ASP A 69 -35.11 10.81 18.69
N LEU A 70 -34.96 10.42 17.41
CA LEU A 70 -36.00 10.56 16.39
C LEU A 70 -36.30 9.20 15.72
N PRO A 71 -36.97 8.27 16.43
CA PRO A 71 -37.22 6.90 15.93
C PRO A 71 -38.04 6.87 14.64
N VAL A 72 -38.89 7.89 14.41
CA VAL A 72 -39.69 8.03 13.19
C VAL A 72 -38.80 8.16 11.93
N LEU A 73 -37.57 8.63 12.07
CA LEU A 73 -36.64 8.81 10.96
C LEU A 73 -35.82 7.54 10.67
N GLU A 74 -35.92 6.48 11.48
CA GLU A 74 -35.12 5.26 11.29
C GLU A 74 -35.52 4.48 10.05
N ALA A 75 -36.78 4.62 9.62
CA ALA A 75 -37.33 3.96 8.44
C ALA A 75 -37.03 4.72 7.13
N GLU A 76 -36.51 5.95 7.23
CA GLU A 76 -36.47 6.89 6.13
C GLU A 76 -35.03 7.06 5.61
N GLU A 77 -34.83 6.76 4.33
CA GLU A 77 -33.49 6.73 3.74
C GLU A 77 -32.86 8.13 3.67
N PHE A 78 -33.66 9.15 3.36
CA PHE A 78 -33.22 10.53 3.29
C PHE A 78 -34.02 11.42 4.23
N VAL A 79 -33.33 12.39 4.80
CA VAL A 79 -33.91 13.38 5.71
C VAL A 79 -33.37 14.77 5.39
N VAL A 80 -34.16 15.79 5.68
CA VAL A 80 -33.70 17.18 5.71
C VAL A 80 -33.72 17.67 7.15
N ALA A 81 -32.58 18.11 7.66
CA ALA A 81 -32.40 18.49 9.07
C ALA A 81 -32.16 20.00 9.23
N PRO A 82 -33.21 20.85 9.18
CA PRO A 82 -33.06 22.31 9.26
C PRO A 82 -32.53 22.80 10.61
N ARG A 83 -32.50 21.96 11.65
CA ARG A 83 -31.98 22.32 12.97
C ARG A 83 -31.01 21.27 13.50
N LEU A 84 -29.74 21.66 13.59
CA LEU A 84 -28.64 20.88 14.16
C LEU A 84 -28.12 21.57 15.40
N GLN A 85 -27.87 20.81 16.47
CA GLN A 85 -27.13 21.27 17.64
C GLN A 85 -25.67 20.87 17.46
N HIS A 86 -24.81 21.87 17.26
CA HIS A 86 -23.36 21.65 17.32
C HIS A 86 -22.97 21.60 18.80
N GLY A 87 -22.15 20.61 19.19
CA GLY A 87 -21.67 20.51 20.57
C GLY A 87 -20.84 21.74 20.91
N GLY A 88 -21.43 22.67 21.67
CA GLY A 88 -20.83 23.97 22.02
C GLY A 88 -19.84 23.92 23.19
N GLY A 89 -19.22 22.77 23.46
CA GLY A 89 -18.20 22.66 24.50
C GLY A 89 -16.82 22.90 23.91
N GLU A 90 -16.13 23.95 24.35
CA GLU A 90 -14.78 24.37 23.92
C GLU A 90 -13.66 23.32 24.05
N GLY A 91 -13.95 22.08 24.45
CA GLY A 91 -12.95 21.02 24.63
C GLY A 91 -13.20 19.70 23.86
N SER A 92 -14.31 19.54 23.14
CA SER A 92 -14.62 18.26 22.48
C SER A 92 -14.74 18.40 20.96
N SER A 93 -13.61 18.41 20.27
CA SER A 93 -13.53 18.44 18.81
C SER A 93 -14.11 17.20 18.12
N ASN A 94 -14.61 16.22 18.88
CA ASN A 94 -15.16 14.95 18.40
C ASN A 94 -16.66 14.78 18.63
N SER A 95 -17.39 15.78 19.15
CA SER A 95 -18.84 15.64 19.30
C SER A 95 -19.53 15.68 17.93
N THR A 96 -20.19 14.59 17.54
CA THR A 96 -21.07 14.58 16.38
C THR A 96 -22.25 15.53 16.64
N PRO A 97 -22.59 16.43 15.71
CA PRO A 97 -23.78 17.27 15.85
C PRO A 97 -25.05 16.42 16.08
N ARG A 98 -25.98 16.93 16.88
CA ARG A 98 -27.25 16.26 17.16
C ARG A 98 -28.35 16.85 16.27
N ILE A 99 -29.18 16.00 15.68
CA ILE A 99 -30.36 16.44 14.91
C ILE A 99 -31.47 16.82 15.89
N LEU A 100 -31.86 18.10 15.90
CA LEU A 100 -32.95 18.58 16.76
C LEU A 100 -34.31 18.54 16.05
N ALA A 101 -34.30 18.72 14.73
CA ALA A 101 -35.49 18.63 13.90
C ALA A 101 -35.10 18.17 12.50
N ALA A 102 -35.87 17.23 11.97
CA ALA A 102 -35.76 16.78 10.59
C ALA A 102 -37.12 16.32 10.06
N LEU A 103 -37.27 16.36 8.74
CA LEU A 103 -38.41 15.78 8.04
C LEU A 103 -37.92 14.67 7.10
N PRO A 104 -38.73 13.61 6.91
CA PRO A 104 -38.45 12.60 5.91
C PRO A 104 -38.52 13.20 4.51
N LEU A 105 -37.62 12.74 3.65
CA LEU A 105 -37.53 13.16 2.26
C LEU A 105 -37.45 11.90 1.40
N SER A 106 -38.36 11.74 0.44
CA SER A 106 -38.26 10.61 -0.47
C SER A 106 -37.05 10.77 -1.40
N ALA A 107 -36.44 9.67 -1.85
CA ALA A 107 -35.31 9.73 -2.79
C ALA A 107 -35.66 10.49 -4.08
N ALA A 108 -36.88 10.30 -4.60
CA ALA A 108 -37.37 10.99 -5.79
C ALA A 108 -37.51 12.50 -5.57
N ASP A 109 -37.97 12.92 -4.38
CA ASP A 109 -38.10 14.33 -4.03
C ASP A 109 -36.73 14.96 -3.75
N ALA A 110 -35.80 14.23 -3.12
CA ALA A 110 -34.41 14.67 -2.95
C ALA A 110 -33.73 14.93 -4.30
N VAL A 111 -33.83 14.00 -5.26
CA VAL A 111 -33.29 14.17 -6.62
C VAL A 111 -33.93 15.39 -7.31
N ARG A 112 -35.25 15.55 -7.17
CA ARG A 112 -36.00 16.64 -7.81
C ARG A 112 -35.61 18.00 -7.24
N ALA A 113 -35.65 18.14 -5.91
CA ALA A 113 -35.32 19.36 -5.18
C ALA A 113 -33.85 19.75 -5.40
N LEU A 114 -32.95 18.77 -5.37
CA LEU A 114 -31.51 19.00 -5.47
C LEU A 114 -30.96 18.84 -6.88
N SER A 115 -31.82 18.81 -7.91
CA SER A 115 -31.41 18.54 -9.31
C SER A 115 -30.29 19.43 -9.83
N ALA A 116 -30.23 20.71 -9.41
CA ALA A 116 -29.13 21.62 -9.74
C ALA A 116 -27.77 21.21 -9.15
N HIS A 117 -27.79 20.39 -8.10
CA HIS A 117 -26.63 19.83 -7.41
C HIS A 117 -26.41 18.34 -7.70
N VAL A 118 -27.31 17.70 -8.44
CA VAL A 118 -27.16 16.31 -8.86
C VAL A 118 -26.07 16.22 -9.90
N ARG A 119 -25.07 15.37 -9.64
CA ARG A 119 -24.01 15.04 -10.58
C ARG A 119 -23.97 13.55 -10.81
N THR A 120 -23.97 13.17 -12.08
CA THR A 120 -23.71 11.79 -12.50
C THR A 120 -22.24 11.68 -12.82
N GLN A 121 -21.54 10.78 -12.15
CA GLN A 121 -20.10 10.56 -12.34
C GLN A 121 -19.80 9.07 -12.44
N ALA A 122 -18.88 8.71 -13.34
CA ALA A 122 -18.37 7.36 -13.42
C ALA A 122 -17.43 7.12 -12.25
N ALA A 123 -17.81 6.26 -11.32
CA ALA A 123 -17.09 5.82 -10.15
C ALA A 123 -16.46 4.42 -10.35
N ALA A 124 -15.48 4.08 -9.52
CA ALA A 124 -15.01 2.71 -9.38
C ALA A 124 -15.20 2.25 -7.94
N CYS A 125 -15.59 1.00 -7.79
CA CYS A 125 -15.78 0.36 -6.49
C CYS A 125 -15.12 -1.02 -6.54
N VAL A 126 -14.67 -1.50 -5.39
CA VAL A 126 -14.15 -2.86 -5.29
C VAL A 126 -15.21 -3.72 -4.61
N ARG A 127 -15.54 -4.84 -5.26
CA ARG A 127 -16.38 -5.89 -4.67
C ARG A 127 -15.67 -6.56 -3.51
N THR A 128 -16.42 -7.27 -2.68
CA THR A 128 -15.88 -8.04 -1.55
C THR A 128 -14.87 -9.12 -1.98
N ASP A 129 -14.96 -9.60 -3.23
CA ASP A 129 -14.03 -10.54 -3.86
C ASP A 129 -12.71 -9.89 -4.37
N GLY A 130 -12.60 -8.56 -4.29
CA GLY A 130 -11.42 -7.82 -4.74
C GLY A 130 -11.45 -7.40 -6.21
N GLN A 131 -12.50 -7.73 -6.96
CA GLN A 131 -12.66 -7.22 -8.32
C GLN A 131 -13.04 -5.73 -8.31
N LEU A 132 -12.39 -4.96 -9.18
CA LEU A 132 -12.76 -3.58 -9.43
C LEU A 132 -13.94 -3.57 -10.41
N LEU A 133 -15.00 -2.84 -10.10
CA LEU A 133 -16.14 -2.60 -10.98
C LEU A 133 -16.22 -1.13 -11.36
N SER A 134 -16.60 -0.84 -12.60
CA SER A 134 -17.06 0.49 -12.99
C SER A 134 -18.52 0.65 -12.57
N VAL A 135 -18.83 1.75 -11.91
CA VAL A 135 -20.19 2.06 -11.49
C VAL A 135 -20.51 3.50 -11.83
N GLN A 136 -21.65 3.76 -12.45
CA GLN A 136 -22.16 5.11 -12.60
C GLN A 136 -22.87 5.48 -11.30
N GLN A 137 -22.45 6.58 -10.68
CA GLN A 137 -23.00 7.08 -9.43
C GLN A 137 -23.68 8.42 -9.66
N THR A 138 -24.92 8.51 -9.19
CA THR A 138 -25.66 9.77 -9.13
C THR A 138 -25.56 10.28 -7.71
N ARG A 139 -25.05 11.50 -7.52
CA ARG A 139 -24.79 12.08 -6.19
C ARG A 139 -25.32 13.50 -6.07
N VAL A 140 -25.62 13.91 -4.84
CA VAL A 140 -25.72 15.33 -4.48
C VAL A 140 -24.62 15.61 -3.47
N GLY A 141 -23.61 16.36 -3.90
CA GLY A 141 -22.37 16.55 -3.15
C GLY A 141 -21.76 15.21 -2.71
N ARG A 142 -21.79 14.93 -1.40
CA ARG A 142 -21.26 13.67 -0.82
C ARG A 142 -22.27 12.53 -0.70
N VAL A 143 -23.57 12.83 -0.80
CA VAL A 143 -24.63 11.84 -0.64
C VAL A 143 -24.80 11.07 -1.96
N LEU A 144 -24.71 9.74 -1.88
CA LEU A 144 -24.98 8.83 -2.99
C LEU A 144 -26.49 8.62 -3.12
N LEU A 145 -27.08 9.01 -4.24
CA LEU A 145 -28.51 8.82 -4.54
C LEU A 145 -28.76 7.47 -5.20
N SER A 146 -27.98 7.15 -6.24
CA SER A 146 -28.09 5.87 -6.93
C SER A 146 -26.74 5.41 -7.45
N ARG A 147 -26.63 4.10 -7.68
CA ARG A 147 -25.44 3.43 -8.18
C ARG A 147 -25.88 2.35 -9.15
N CYS A 148 -25.37 2.39 -10.38
CA CYS A 148 -25.61 1.38 -11.39
C CYS A 148 -24.27 0.82 -11.86
N GLU A 149 -24.14 -0.50 -11.96
CA GLU A 149 -22.96 -1.12 -12.57
C GLU A 149 -22.90 -0.77 -14.05
N THR A 150 -21.71 -0.40 -14.53
CA THR A 150 -21.48 -0.06 -15.94
C THR A 150 -20.53 -1.07 -16.55
N ALA A 151 -20.79 -1.45 -17.80
CA ALA A 151 -19.91 -2.33 -18.57
C ALA A 151 -18.56 -1.70 -18.94
N LEU A 152 -18.33 -0.44 -18.56
CA LEU A 152 -17.05 0.24 -18.76
C LEU A 152 -15.97 -0.46 -17.92
N PRO A 153 -14.73 -0.52 -18.40
CA PRO A 153 -13.64 -1.09 -17.63
C PRO A 153 -13.45 -0.28 -16.33
N PRO A 154 -13.20 -0.99 -15.20
CA PRO A 154 -13.14 -0.38 -13.89
C PRO A 154 -11.92 0.56 -13.74
N ARG A 155 -12.12 1.75 -13.14
CA ARG A 155 -11.13 2.84 -13.10
C ARG A 155 -10.29 2.83 -11.80
N VAL A 156 -8.97 2.96 -11.89
CA VAL A 156 -8.11 3.03 -10.69
C VAL A 156 -8.14 4.45 -10.09
N PRO A 157 -8.31 4.61 -8.76
CA PRO A 157 -8.40 5.94 -8.16
C PRO A 157 -7.09 6.76 -8.22
N THR A 158 -7.15 8.03 -8.66
CA THR A 158 -6.00 8.96 -8.72
C THR A 158 -5.22 9.12 -7.41
N PRO A 159 -5.86 9.18 -6.21
CA PRO A 159 -5.12 9.25 -4.94
C PRO A 159 -4.26 8.02 -4.65
N LEU A 160 -4.68 6.83 -5.09
CA LEU A 160 -3.87 5.61 -4.98
C LEU A 160 -2.61 5.75 -5.82
N LEU A 161 -2.78 6.15 -7.08
CA LEU A 161 -1.67 6.31 -8.02
C LEU A 161 -0.70 7.39 -7.51
N ARG A 162 -1.23 8.48 -6.95
CA ARG A 162 -0.42 9.50 -6.28
C ARG A 162 0.32 8.94 -5.06
N SER A 163 -0.30 8.10 -4.23
CA SER A 163 0.38 7.47 -3.08
C SER A 163 1.45 6.46 -3.48
N LEU A 164 1.28 5.78 -4.62
CA LEU A 164 2.29 4.88 -5.18
C LEU A 164 3.46 5.66 -5.77
N ARG A 165 3.19 6.79 -6.42
CA ARG A 165 4.21 7.71 -6.96
C ARG A 165 4.96 8.47 -5.86
N ALA A 166 4.26 8.92 -4.82
CA ALA A 166 4.79 9.83 -3.80
C ALA A 166 5.43 9.12 -2.60
N ALA A 167 5.30 7.80 -2.48
CA ALA A 167 5.95 7.05 -1.41
C ALA A 167 7.26 6.43 -1.94
N PRO A 168 8.42 7.12 -1.83
CA PRO A 168 9.70 6.42 -1.89
C PRO A 168 9.70 5.34 -0.81
N LEU A 169 10.24 4.19 -1.16
CA LEU A 169 10.24 2.89 -0.46
C LEU A 169 10.84 2.95 0.96
N SER A 170 10.24 3.71 1.87
CA SER A 170 10.66 3.71 3.27
C SER A 170 10.07 2.46 3.92
N ALA A 171 10.86 1.39 3.92
CA ALA A 171 10.54 0.04 4.42
C ALA A 171 9.98 0.04 5.85
N ASP A 172 10.23 1.09 6.62
CA ASP A 172 9.95 1.13 8.06
C ASP A 172 8.51 1.54 8.43
N THR A 173 7.75 2.19 7.54
CA THR A 173 6.32 2.48 7.84
C THR A 173 5.42 1.24 7.78
N ALA A 174 5.95 0.08 7.33
CA ALA A 174 5.21 -1.17 7.22
C ALA A 174 5.12 -1.99 8.52
N GLN A 175 5.89 -1.68 9.56
CA GLN A 175 5.95 -2.51 10.78
C GLN A 175 4.79 -2.25 11.76
N SER A 176 4.18 -1.05 11.75
CA SER A 176 3.17 -0.67 12.76
C SER A 176 1.77 -1.26 12.53
N HIS A 177 1.47 -1.79 11.34
CA HIS A 177 0.18 -2.43 11.04
C HIS A 177 0.39 -3.83 10.44
N ALA A 178 0.71 -4.78 11.31
CA ALA A 178 1.04 -6.19 11.04
C ALA A 178 -0.14 -7.05 10.49
N GLY A 179 -0.83 -6.57 9.46
CA GLY A 179 -1.91 -7.28 8.79
C GLY A 179 -1.58 -7.70 7.35
N LYS A 180 -2.41 -8.57 6.77
CA LYS A 180 -2.39 -8.99 5.35
C LYS A 180 -2.25 -7.81 4.35
N ARG A 181 -2.62 -6.60 4.78
CA ARG A 181 -2.48 -5.31 4.06
C ARG A 181 -1.04 -4.99 3.67
N SER A 182 -0.07 -5.18 4.56
CA SER A 182 1.34 -4.86 4.30
C SER A 182 1.92 -5.77 3.22
N ARG A 183 1.49 -7.04 3.18
CA ARG A 183 2.01 -8.03 2.22
C ARG A 183 1.67 -7.72 0.77
N ARG A 184 0.40 -7.40 0.45
CA ARG A 184 -0.01 -7.08 -0.94
C ARG A 184 0.67 -5.82 -1.45
N ARG A 185 0.68 -4.76 -0.63
CA ARG A 185 1.35 -3.51 -0.97
C ARG A 185 2.86 -3.72 -1.14
N ARG A 186 3.50 -4.50 -0.26
CA ARG A 186 4.92 -4.86 -0.38
C ARG A 186 5.21 -5.59 -1.69
N ARG A 187 4.36 -6.54 -2.13
CA ARG A 187 4.54 -7.25 -3.41
C ARG A 187 4.44 -6.30 -4.62
N ALA A 188 3.48 -5.38 -4.62
CA ALA A 188 3.36 -4.39 -5.70
C ALA A 188 4.58 -3.46 -5.75
N HIS A 189 5.06 -3.00 -4.58
CA HIS A 189 6.30 -2.21 -4.50
C HIS A 189 7.53 -2.99 -4.94
N GLU A 190 7.63 -4.26 -4.55
CA GLU A 190 8.72 -5.15 -4.96
C GLU A 190 8.74 -5.33 -6.48
N LEU A 191 7.58 -5.50 -7.12
CA LEU A 191 7.46 -5.54 -8.57
C LEU A 191 7.93 -4.24 -9.24
N LEU A 192 7.51 -3.08 -8.71
CA LEU A 192 7.96 -1.79 -9.24
C LEU A 192 9.46 -1.57 -9.05
N ALA A 193 10.03 -2.02 -7.93
CA ALA A 193 11.47 -1.97 -7.67
C ALA A 193 12.25 -2.86 -8.63
N ARG A 194 11.74 -4.07 -8.93
CA ARG A 194 12.30 -4.98 -9.95
C ARG A 194 12.29 -4.38 -11.34
N LEU A 195 11.18 -3.75 -11.74
CA LEU A 195 11.08 -3.05 -13.03
C LEU A 195 12.09 -1.90 -13.11
N THR A 196 12.17 -1.09 -12.05
CA THR A 196 13.15 0.00 -11.96
C THR A 196 14.59 -0.51 -12.04
N PHE A 197 14.89 -1.64 -11.39
CA PHE A 197 16.18 -2.31 -11.51
C PHE A 197 16.47 -2.76 -12.94
N ALA A 198 15.52 -3.46 -13.58
CA ALA A 198 15.67 -3.93 -14.96
C ALA A 198 15.90 -2.79 -15.96
N GLU A 199 15.24 -1.64 -15.75
CA GLU A 199 15.48 -0.44 -16.55
C GLU A 199 16.88 0.14 -16.39
N ARG A 200 17.42 0.16 -15.17
CA ARG A 200 18.79 0.63 -14.95
C ARG A 200 19.80 -0.26 -15.66
N GLN A 201 19.55 -1.58 -15.67
CA GLN A 201 20.38 -2.52 -16.42
C GLN A 201 20.32 -2.27 -17.95
N ARG A 202 19.19 -1.77 -18.47
CA ARG A 202 19.07 -1.35 -19.87
C ARG A 202 19.93 -0.12 -20.20
N VAL A 203 19.88 0.92 -19.35
CA VAL A 203 20.64 2.17 -19.58
C VAL A 203 22.15 1.91 -19.59
N GLY A 204 22.61 0.90 -18.84
CA GLY A 204 24.01 0.45 -18.84
C GLY A 204 24.47 -0.27 -20.12
N GLY A 205 23.66 -0.31 -21.20
CA GLY A 205 24.01 -0.97 -22.47
C GLY A 205 23.52 -2.41 -22.60
N GLY A 206 22.89 -2.97 -21.56
CA GLY A 206 22.36 -4.32 -21.57
C GLY A 206 21.14 -4.44 -22.48
N ALA A 207 21.30 -5.13 -23.61
CA ALA A 207 20.24 -5.32 -24.63
C ALA A 207 19.06 -6.22 -24.19
N ALA A 208 19.10 -6.73 -22.95
CA ALA A 208 18.18 -7.75 -22.44
C ALA A 208 16.75 -7.22 -22.24
N TRP A 209 16.61 -6.08 -21.56
CA TRP A 209 15.30 -5.49 -21.27
C TRP A 209 14.85 -4.61 -22.43
N LYS A 210 14.09 -5.18 -23.36
CA LYS A 210 13.46 -4.44 -24.48
C LYS A 210 12.08 -3.88 -24.14
N GLY A 211 11.63 -4.08 -22.90
CA GLY A 211 10.33 -3.61 -22.43
C GLY A 211 10.15 -2.10 -22.61
N PRO A 212 9.07 -1.63 -23.25
CA PRO A 212 8.75 -0.21 -23.44
C PRO A 212 8.10 0.42 -22.20
N VAL A 213 8.23 -0.19 -21.01
CA VAL A 213 7.48 0.20 -19.82
C VAL A 213 8.42 0.43 -18.66
N SER A 214 8.68 1.70 -18.39
CA SER A 214 9.26 2.13 -17.13
C SER A 214 8.31 1.92 -15.96
N ALA A 215 8.81 1.83 -14.73
CA ALA A 215 7.93 1.80 -13.56
C ALA A 215 6.97 3.01 -13.57
N GLN A 216 7.49 4.17 -14.00
CA GLN A 216 6.71 5.39 -14.18
C GLN A 216 5.71 5.28 -15.33
N GLN A 217 6.11 4.77 -16.50
CA GLN A 217 5.22 4.57 -17.65
C GLN A 217 4.15 3.53 -17.37
N LEU A 218 4.44 2.51 -16.55
CA LEU A 218 3.47 1.52 -16.12
C LEU A 218 2.42 2.19 -15.25
N LEU A 219 2.85 3.01 -14.29
CA LEU A 219 1.95 3.86 -13.51
C LEU A 219 1.19 4.85 -14.41
N ASP A 220 1.83 5.44 -15.43
CA ASP A 220 1.20 6.38 -16.36
C ASP A 220 0.18 5.70 -17.30
N ARG A 221 0.38 4.43 -17.64
CA ARG A 221 -0.60 3.59 -18.36
C ARG A 221 -1.83 3.30 -17.50
N LEU A 222 -1.71 3.36 -16.17
CA LEU A 222 -2.86 3.37 -15.27
C LEU A 222 -3.56 4.74 -15.21
N VAL A 223 -2.98 5.78 -15.83
CA VAL A 223 -3.34 7.21 -15.64
C VAL A 223 -4.07 7.90 -16.81
N PRO A 224 -4.78 7.28 -17.77
CA PRO A 224 -5.45 8.14 -18.77
C PRO A 224 -6.62 9.02 -18.24
N TRP A 225 -6.82 9.21 -16.92
CA TRP A 225 -8.08 9.72 -16.38
C TRP A 225 -7.87 10.53 -15.09
N GLU A 226 -7.18 11.68 -15.20
CA GLU A 226 -6.97 12.63 -14.09
C GLU A 226 -8.30 13.21 -13.53
N GLU A 227 -9.38 13.15 -14.29
CA GLU A 227 -10.74 13.56 -13.89
C GLU A 227 -11.54 12.42 -13.23
N GLY A 228 -10.84 11.53 -12.53
CA GLY A 228 -11.42 10.39 -11.86
C GLY A 228 -12.38 10.76 -10.71
N PRO A 229 -13.44 9.97 -10.51
CA PRO A 229 -14.51 10.16 -9.51
C PRO A 229 -14.03 10.37 -8.08
N LEU A 230 -14.78 11.18 -7.32
CA LEU A 230 -14.58 11.42 -5.88
C LEU A 230 -14.55 10.11 -5.08
N VAL A 231 -13.35 9.84 -4.56
CA VAL A 231 -12.93 8.72 -3.73
C VAL A 231 -13.48 8.89 -2.30
N THR A 232 -14.70 8.42 -2.02
CA THR A 232 -15.27 8.48 -0.64
C THR A 232 -15.18 7.17 0.15
N GLU A 233 -14.96 6.02 -0.50
CA GLU A 233 -14.92 4.68 0.13
C GLU A 233 -13.61 3.92 -0.14
N CYS A 234 -12.55 4.63 -0.52
CA CYS A 234 -11.35 3.98 -1.02
C CYS A 234 -10.56 3.21 0.02
N ASP A 235 -10.58 3.54 1.31
CA ASP A 235 -9.75 2.78 2.26
C ASP A 235 -10.05 1.27 2.26
N LEU A 236 -11.30 0.85 2.03
CA LEU A 236 -11.62 -0.57 1.89
C LEU A 236 -11.29 -1.10 0.48
N ALA A 237 -11.60 -0.33 -0.55
CA ALA A 237 -11.33 -0.71 -1.94
C ALA A 237 -9.83 -0.84 -2.24
N LEU A 238 -9.02 0.09 -1.74
CA LEU A 238 -7.55 0.09 -1.80
C LEU A 238 -6.96 -1.10 -1.02
N ARG A 239 -7.63 -1.55 0.06
CA ARG A 239 -7.21 -2.76 0.81
C ARG A 239 -7.46 -4.05 0.02
N LEU A 240 -8.51 -4.06 -0.79
CA LEU A 240 -8.94 -5.26 -1.52
C LEU A 240 -8.27 -5.37 -2.89
N LEU A 241 -7.87 -4.26 -3.51
CA LEU A 241 -7.21 -4.25 -4.82
C LEU A 241 -5.86 -4.98 -4.78
N ASP A 242 -5.73 -6.05 -5.57
CA ASP A 242 -4.43 -6.69 -5.80
C ASP A 242 -3.65 -5.90 -6.85
N LEU A 243 -2.92 -4.89 -6.39
CA LEU A 243 -2.06 -4.08 -7.23
C LEU A 243 -1.01 -4.92 -7.96
N THR A 244 -0.54 -6.02 -7.38
CA THR A 244 0.45 -6.87 -8.04
C THR A 244 -0.16 -7.48 -9.31
N ALA A 245 -1.35 -8.07 -9.18
CA ALA A 245 -2.07 -8.66 -10.31
C ALA A 245 -2.34 -7.63 -11.41
N LEU A 246 -2.78 -6.43 -11.01
CA LEU A 246 -3.06 -5.33 -11.93
C LEU A 246 -1.79 -4.91 -12.70
N LEU A 247 -0.70 -4.63 -12.01
CA LEU A 247 0.57 -4.25 -12.64
C LEU A 247 1.10 -5.39 -13.53
N THR A 248 1.04 -6.65 -13.08
CA THR A 248 1.47 -7.80 -13.91
C THR A 248 0.60 -8.02 -15.15
N SER A 249 -0.68 -7.65 -15.10
CA SER A 249 -1.58 -7.79 -16.27
C SER A 249 -1.25 -6.79 -17.38
N THR A 250 -0.56 -5.70 -17.04
CA THR A 250 -0.04 -4.73 -18.03
C THR A 250 1.22 -5.21 -18.74
N LEU A 251 1.85 -6.29 -18.24
CA LEU A 251 3.05 -6.88 -18.82
C LEU A 251 2.70 -8.05 -19.76
N SER A 252 3.30 -8.06 -20.93
CA SER A 252 3.23 -9.20 -21.85
C SER A 252 3.87 -10.45 -21.22
N SER A 253 3.62 -11.64 -21.79
CA SER A 253 4.26 -12.87 -21.28
C SER A 253 5.78 -12.80 -21.41
N GLU A 254 6.27 -12.29 -22.54
CA GLU A 254 7.70 -12.12 -22.83
C GLU A 254 8.35 -11.12 -21.86
N GLU A 255 7.68 -10.00 -21.56
CA GLU A 255 8.15 -9.03 -20.57
C GLU A 255 8.25 -9.65 -19.17
N ARG A 256 7.29 -10.49 -18.79
CA ARG A 256 7.31 -11.20 -17.50
C ARG A 256 8.47 -12.18 -17.39
N GLU A 257 8.71 -12.98 -18.44
CA GLU A 257 9.83 -13.92 -18.49
C GLU A 257 11.18 -13.20 -18.46
N THR A 258 11.31 -12.11 -19.24
CA THR A 258 12.51 -11.28 -19.25
C THR A 258 12.75 -10.65 -17.87
N LEU A 259 11.69 -10.21 -17.18
CA LEU A 259 11.80 -9.63 -15.85
C LEU A 259 12.24 -10.66 -14.80
N GLU A 260 11.73 -11.89 -14.85
CA GLU A 260 12.18 -12.97 -13.96
C GLU A 260 13.64 -13.37 -14.25
N MET A 261 14.10 -13.27 -15.50
CA MET A 261 15.49 -13.56 -15.86
C MET A 261 16.47 -12.49 -15.35
N ILE A 262 16.13 -11.20 -15.51
CA ILE A 262 17.00 -10.09 -15.14
C ILE A 262 16.92 -9.82 -13.63
N ALA A 263 15.71 -9.84 -13.09
CA ALA A 263 15.42 -9.45 -11.72
C ALA A 263 14.55 -10.53 -11.06
N PRO A 264 15.07 -11.74 -10.78
CA PRO A 264 14.27 -12.83 -10.21
C PRO A 264 13.69 -12.46 -8.85
N THR A 265 12.53 -13.04 -8.51
CA THR A 265 11.91 -12.87 -7.18
C THR A 265 12.67 -13.57 -6.05
N SER A 266 13.39 -14.65 -6.36
CA SER A 266 14.14 -15.45 -5.40
C SER A 266 15.35 -16.09 -6.05
N LEU A 267 16.36 -16.39 -5.25
CA LEU A 267 17.54 -17.16 -5.65
C LEU A 267 17.54 -18.52 -4.97
N ARG A 268 17.97 -19.54 -5.72
CA ARG A 268 18.25 -20.86 -5.18
C ARG A 268 19.66 -20.86 -4.61
N LEU A 269 19.77 -20.96 -3.29
CA LEU A 269 21.05 -21.00 -2.59
C LEU A 269 21.68 -22.41 -2.72
N PRO A 270 22.99 -22.57 -2.45
CA PRO A 270 23.67 -23.88 -2.42
C PRO A 270 22.95 -24.91 -1.56
N SER A 271 22.40 -24.48 -0.42
CA SER A 271 21.56 -25.30 0.46
C SER A 271 20.30 -25.90 -0.21
N GLY A 272 19.95 -25.44 -1.42
CA GLY A 272 18.74 -25.80 -2.16
C GLY A 272 17.52 -24.93 -1.81
N ARG A 273 17.62 -24.09 -0.78
CA ARG A 273 16.54 -23.18 -0.36
C ARG A 273 16.34 -22.06 -1.38
N HIS A 274 15.08 -21.72 -1.65
CA HIS A 274 14.70 -20.48 -2.34
C HIS A 274 14.67 -19.33 -1.34
N ALA A 275 15.59 -18.39 -1.49
CA ALA A 275 15.66 -17.20 -0.67
C ALA A 275 15.12 -15.98 -1.46
N PRO A 276 14.12 -15.26 -0.94
CA PRO A 276 13.55 -14.12 -1.64
C PRO A 276 14.57 -12.98 -1.75
N LEU A 277 14.60 -12.34 -2.91
CA LEU A 277 15.34 -11.10 -3.11
C LEU A 277 14.46 -9.90 -2.77
N SER A 278 15.08 -8.85 -2.24
CA SER A 278 14.44 -7.54 -2.09
C SER A 278 15.20 -6.49 -2.89
N TYR A 279 14.50 -5.82 -3.78
CA TYR A 279 14.97 -4.73 -4.62
C TYR A 279 14.59 -3.38 -4.03
N ALA A 280 13.88 -3.37 -2.90
CA ALA A 280 13.51 -2.15 -2.20
C ALA A 280 14.77 -1.37 -1.81
N THR A 281 14.83 -0.10 -2.24
CA THR A 281 15.90 0.84 -1.92
C THR A 281 15.80 1.24 -0.45
N SER A 282 16.18 0.33 0.43
CA SER A 282 16.27 0.62 1.85
C SER A 282 17.70 1.03 2.14
N VAL A 283 17.92 2.34 2.22
CA VAL A 283 19.16 2.92 2.71
C VAL A 283 19.17 2.66 4.21
N PHE A 284 19.99 1.72 4.66
CA PHE A 284 20.18 1.46 6.09
C PHE A 284 21.59 1.88 6.48
N THR A 285 21.69 2.87 7.36
CA THR A 285 22.94 3.19 8.05
C THR A 285 23.04 2.30 9.28
N THR A 286 24.00 1.39 9.30
CA THR A 286 24.35 0.67 10.53
C THR A 286 25.13 1.62 11.44
N SER A 287 24.48 2.20 12.44
CA SER A 287 25.21 2.80 13.57
C SER A 287 25.90 1.70 14.34
N SER A 288 27.19 1.84 14.63
CA SER A 288 27.98 0.86 15.40
C SER A 288 27.64 0.86 16.89
N GLU A 289 26.70 1.70 17.33
CA GLU A 289 26.20 1.78 18.69
C GLU A 289 24.73 1.40 18.67
N GLY A 290 24.36 0.43 19.51
CA GLY A 290 23.15 -0.39 19.45
C GLY A 290 21.80 0.31 19.68
N ASP A 291 21.67 1.59 19.31
CA ASP A 291 20.39 2.29 19.24
C ASP A 291 19.98 2.44 17.78
N CYS A 292 18.83 1.85 17.43
CA CYS A 292 18.12 2.12 16.19
C CYS A 292 17.60 3.57 16.22
N VAL A 293 18.49 4.55 16.03
CA VAL A 293 18.09 5.94 15.87
C VAL A 293 17.49 6.10 14.47
N GLU A 294 16.24 6.57 14.42
CA GLU A 294 15.51 6.91 13.21
C GLU A 294 16.42 7.66 12.22
N ALA A 295 16.45 7.22 10.96
CA ALA A 295 17.09 7.93 9.86
C ALA A 295 16.33 9.24 9.57
N ARG A 296 16.47 10.23 10.44
CA ARG A 296 16.09 11.61 10.16
C ARG A 296 17.27 12.27 9.49
N HIS A 297 17.13 12.45 8.17
CA HIS A 297 17.90 13.39 7.35
C HIS A 297 19.40 13.47 7.70
N LEU A 298 20.12 12.35 7.57
CA LEU A 298 21.57 12.43 7.42
C LEU A 298 21.87 12.70 5.95
N SER A 299 22.70 13.72 5.72
CA SER A 299 23.16 14.18 4.42
C SER A 299 23.62 13.01 3.55
N GLU A 300 23.10 12.98 2.34
CA GLU A 300 23.46 12.09 1.23
C GLU A 300 24.98 11.98 1.09
N SER A 301 25.59 10.96 1.70
CA SER A 301 26.94 10.57 1.32
C SER A 301 26.84 9.82 -0.02
N ASP A 302 27.70 10.17 -0.98
CA ASP A 302 27.73 9.58 -2.33
C ASP A 302 27.81 8.04 -2.31
N GLU A 303 28.34 7.43 -1.24
CA GLU A 303 28.35 5.97 -1.09
C GLU A 303 26.98 5.36 -0.79
N ALA A 304 26.12 6.04 -0.03
CA ALA A 304 24.75 5.58 0.22
C ALA A 304 23.91 5.61 -1.07
N LEU A 305 24.15 6.59 -1.94
CA LEU A 305 23.52 6.67 -3.26
C LEU A 305 24.03 5.59 -4.23
N LYS A 306 25.28 5.14 -4.12
CA LYS A 306 25.82 4.03 -4.93
C LYS A 306 25.16 2.68 -4.63
N LEU A 307 24.71 2.45 -3.39
CA LEU A 307 24.02 1.21 -3.00
C LEU A 307 22.51 1.23 -3.29
N CYS A 308 21.96 2.38 -3.68
CA CYS A 308 20.54 2.51 -3.97
C CYS A 308 20.14 1.67 -5.20
N GLY A 309 19.51 0.53 -4.96
CA GLY A 309 18.98 -0.37 -6.00
C GLY A 309 19.83 -1.61 -6.28
N VAL A 310 20.82 -1.91 -5.43
CA VAL A 310 21.44 -3.24 -5.42
C VAL A 310 20.44 -4.24 -4.81
N PRO A 311 20.16 -5.38 -5.47
CA PRO A 311 19.30 -6.41 -4.92
C PRO A 311 19.89 -6.94 -3.61
N GLN A 312 19.03 -7.14 -2.61
CA GLN A 312 19.40 -7.65 -1.30
C GLN A 312 18.88 -9.07 -1.08
N LEU A 313 19.75 -9.93 -0.56
CA LEU A 313 19.47 -11.29 -0.16
C LEU A 313 19.59 -11.40 1.37
N VAL A 314 18.49 -11.72 2.05
CA VAL A 314 18.53 -12.01 3.49
C VAL A 314 18.64 -13.53 3.66
N CYS A 315 19.77 -13.99 4.19
CA CYS A 315 20.06 -15.43 4.34
C CYS A 315 20.91 -15.70 5.59
N LEU A 316 21.04 -16.98 5.94
CA LEU A 316 22.03 -17.39 6.92
C LEU A 316 23.38 -17.62 6.24
N PRO A 317 24.53 -17.35 6.89
CA PRO A 317 25.84 -17.63 6.30
C PRO A 317 26.00 -19.08 5.85
N GLN A 318 25.45 -20.04 6.59
CA GLN A 318 25.62 -21.46 6.27
C GLN A 318 24.87 -21.89 5.01
N GLU A 319 23.91 -21.09 4.55
CA GLU A 319 23.19 -21.35 3.31
C GLU A 319 24.05 -21.10 2.08
N LEU A 320 25.17 -20.36 2.25
CA LEU A 320 26.17 -20.04 1.22
C LEU A 320 27.49 -20.81 1.38
N PHE A 321 27.56 -21.81 2.25
CA PHE A 321 28.75 -22.67 2.31
C PHE A 321 28.98 -23.37 0.97
N GLY A 322 30.25 -23.45 0.56
CA GLY A 322 30.67 -23.89 -0.77
C GLY A 322 30.63 -22.80 -1.85
N CYS A 323 30.16 -21.58 -1.54
CA CYS A 323 30.28 -20.43 -2.44
C CYS A 323 31.53 -19.60 -2.11
N ILE A 324 32.38 -19.44 -3.11
CA ILE A 324 33.54 -18.52 -3.04
C ILE A 324 33.12 -17.12 -3.45
N GLN A 325 32.32 -17.00 -4.51
CA GLN A 325 31.89 -15.72 -5.06
C GLN A 325 30.46 -15.36 -4.63
N ALA A 326 30.19 -14.06 -4.54
CA ALA A 326 28.85 -13.56 -4.27
C ALA A 326 27.89 -13.98 -5.39
N PRO A 327 26.64 -14.36 -5.07
CA PRO A 327 25.63 -14.63 -6.08
C PRO A 327 25.42 -13.40 -6.94
N ARG A 328 25.34 -13.61 -8.25
CA ARG A 328 25.08 -12.58 -9.25
C ARG A 328 23.72 -12.80 -9.90
N ILE A 329 23.10 -11.72 -10.36
CA ILE A 329 21.89 -11.74 -11.18
C ILE A 329 22.09 -10.87 -12.43
N ALA A 330 21.15 -10.95 -13.37
CA ALA A 330 21.25 -10.24 -14.65
C ALA A 330 22.51 -10.64 -15.43
N ASP A 331 22.80 -11.95 -15.50
CA ASP A 331 24.00 -12.52 -16.13
C ASP A 331 24.04 -12.40 -17.67
N GLN A 332 23.22 -11.53 -18.27
CA GLN A 332 23.42 -11.16 -19.66
C GLN A 332 24.50 -10.07 -19.71
N PRO A 333 25.54 -10.22 -20.57
CA PRO A 333 26.62 -9.25 -20.66
C PRO A 333 26.05 -7.87 -20.98
N LEU A 334 26.14 -6.95 -20.02
CA LEU A 334 25.59 -5.59 -20.13
C LEU A 334 26.38 -4.76 -21.16
N CYS A 335 27.60 -5.16 -21.50
CA CYS A 335 28.40 -4.59 -22.57
C CYS A 335 29.31 -5.67 -23.19
N PRO A 336 29.38 -5.80 -24.53
CA PRO A 336 30.26 -6.76 -25.18
C PRO A 336 31.76 -6.44 -25.02
N SER A 337 32.11 -5.24 -24.53
CA SER A 337 33.50 -4.79 -24.38
C SER A 337 34.19 -5.25 -23.08
N ASN A 338 33.44 -5.70 -22.05
CA ASN A 338 34.00 -6.14 -20.77
C ASN A 338 33.44 -7.53 -20.38
N ALA A 339 33.93 -8.58 -21.03
CA ALA A 339 33.48 -9.96 -20.80
C ALA A 339 33.83 -10.53 -19.40
N ALA A 340 34.64 -9.86 -18.60
CA ALA A 340 35.14 -10.36 -17.32
C ALA A 340 34.17 -10.16 -16.13
N GLU A 341 33.17 -9.28 -16.24
CA GLU A 341 32.24 -8.99 -15.14
C GLU A 341 30.79 -9.13 -15.60
N VAL A 342 30.37 -10.35 -15.88
CA VAL A 342 28.99 -10.64 -16.27
C VAL A 342 28.11 -10.69 -15.00
N GLY A 343 27.14 -9.78 -14.88
CA GLY A 343 26.12 -9.76 -13.82
C GLY A 343 26.33 -8.76 -12.68
N VAL A 344 25.25 -8.49 -11.95
CA VAL A 344 25.19 -7.62 -10.77
C VAL A 344 25.30 -8.45 -9.50
N ALA A 345 26.30 -8.16 -8.67
CA ALA A 345 26.46 -8.81 -7.38
C ALA A 345 25.29 -8.48 -6.45
N VAL A 346 24.76 -9.51 -5.79
CA VAL A 346 23.67 -9.37 -4.82
C VAL A 346 24.25 -9.06 -3.45
N SER A 347 23.76 -7.99 -2.82
CA SER A 347 24.14 -7.64 -1.44
C SER A 347 23.52 -8.66 -0.47
N MET A 348 24.35 -9.35 0.29
CA MET A 348 23.93 -10.33 1.28
C MET A 348 23.80 -9.68 2.64
N ARG A 349 22.68 -9.92 3.31
CA ARG A 349 22.39 -9.52 4.68
C ARG A 349 22.29 -10.78 5.52
N PHE A 350 23.38 -11.08 6.21
CA PHE A 350 23.48 -12.25 7.05
C PHE A 350 22.72 -12.05 8.34
N VAL A 351 21.72 -12.90 8.54
CA VAL A 351 20.92 -12.91 9.76
C VAL A 351 21.23 -14.13 10.60
N TYR A 352 21.00 -14.01 11.90
CA TYR A 352 20.91 -15.15 12.79
C TYR A 352 19.60 -15.07 13.55
N LEU A 353 19.00 -16.24 13.75
CA LEU A 353 17.86 -16.39 14.62
C LEU A 353 18.22 -15.80 16.02
N GLY A 354 17.39 -14.88 16.51
CA GLY A 354 17.52 -14.23 17.81
C GLY A 354 18.54 -13.09 17.94
N GLU A 355 19.43 -12.88 16.96
CA GLU A 355 20.40 -11.76 16.99
C GLU A 355 20.14 -10.70 15.91
N GLY A 356 19.17 -10.95 15.03
CA GLY A 356 18.88 -10.07 13.91
C GLY A 356 20.00 -10.14 12.87
N VAL A 357 20.45 -8.97 12.41
CA VAL A 357 21.39 -8.85 11.28
C VAL A 357 22.79 -8.72 11.83
N VAL A 358 23.67 -9.62 11.42
CA VAL A 358 25.02 -9.73 11.99
C VAL A 358 26.09 -9.21 11.04
N ALA A 359 25.87 -9.28 9.74
CA ALA A 359 26.75 -8.68 8.74
C ALA A 359 25.97 -8.34 7.46
N THR A 360 26.47 -7.34 6.72
CA THR A 360 26.01 -7.01 5.37
C THR A 360 27.24 -6.90 4.48
N THR A 361 27.24 -7.54 3.32
CA THR A 361 28.36 -7.51 2.37
C THR A 361 27.85 -7.71 0.94
N ALA A 362 28.53 -7.11 -0.04
CA ALA A 362 28.38 -7.45 -1.46
C ALA A 362 29.53 -8.33 -1.97
N ASP A 363 30.63 -8.43 -1.21
CA ASP A 363 31.78 -9.28 -1.51
C ASP A 363 31.83 -10.45 -0.52
N LEU A 364 31.45 -11.62 -1.02
CA LEU A 364 31.42 -12.85 -0.23
C LEU A 364 32.82 -13.32 0.15
N THR A 365 33.81 -13.11 -0.72
CA THR A 365 35.20 -13.53 -0.51
C THR A 365 35.79 -12.76 0.66
N GLN A 366 35.68 -11.42 0.62
CA GLN A 366 36.16 -10.56 1.69
C GLN A 366 35.47 -10.87 3.02
N PHE A 367 34.18 -11.18 3.00
CA PHE A 367 33.45 -11.58 4.21
C PHE A 367 33.99 -12.87 4.82
N TRP A 368 34.26 -13.89 4.00
CA TRP A 368 34.83 -15.15 4.48
C TRP A 368 36.21 -14.99 5.09
N GLU A 369 37.04 -14.11 4.55
CA GLU A 369 38.40 -13.89 5.03
C GLU A 369 38.45 -13.02 6.30
N LEU A 370 37.69 -11.93 6.33
CA LEU A 370 37.84 -10.91 7.37
C LEU A 370 36.81 -11.03 8.50
N SER A 371 35.53 -11.19 8.14
CA SER A 371 34.42 -11.04 9.10
C SER A 371 33.95 -12.38 9.67
N TYR A 372 33.98 -13.44 8.85
CA TYR A 372 33.51 -14.76 9.25
C TYR A 372 34.29 -15.40 10.41
N PRO A 373 35.63 -15.28 10.54
CA PRO A 373 36.34 -15.86 11.69
C PRO A 373 35.83 -15.33 13.04
N GLN A 374 35.56 -14.02 13.12
CA GLN A 374 35.02 -13.38 14.32
C GLN A 374 33.60 -13.86 14.61
N LEU A 375 32.78 -13.93 13.56
CA LEU A 375 31.40 -14.42 13.64
C LEU A 375 31.35 -15.88 14.12
N ARG A 376 32.22 -16.74 13.56
CA ARG A 376 32.39 -18.13 13.94
C ARG A 376 32.79 -18.26 15.39
N GLN A 377 33.80 -17.52 15.85
CA GLN A 377 34.24 -17.56 17.24
C GLN A 377 33.10 -17.18 18.20
N ARG A 378 32.40 -16.06 17.92
CA ARG A 378 31.24 -15.62 18.71
C ARG A 378 30.16 -16.69 18.79
N LYS A 379 29.87 -17.37 17.67
CA LYS A 379 28.87 -18.45 17.65
C LYS A 379 29.33 -19.68 18.41
N LEU A 380 30.59 -20.08 18.29
CA LEU A 380 31.14 -21.19 19.07
C LEU A 380 31.07 -20.91 20.57
N GLU A 381 31.37 -19.68 21.00
CA GLU A 381 31.24 -19.28 22.41
C GLU A 381 29.79 -19.30 22.91
N LEU A 382 28.83 -18.81 22.11
CA LEU A 382 27.41 -18.87 22.46
C LEU A 382 26.89 -20.31 22.55
N MET A 383 27.32 -21.18 21.64
CA MET A 383 26.96 -22.60 21.68
C MET A 383 27.56 -23.26 22.91
N LYS A 384 28.84 -23.03 23.23
CA LYS A 384 29.50 -23.52 24.45
C LYS A 384 28.75 -23.10 25.72
N LYS A 385 28.30 -21.84 25.78
CA LYS A 385 27.51 -21.32 26.92
C LYS A 385 26.15 -22.00 27.05
N ARG A 386 25.49 -22.38 25.95
CA ARG A 386 24.14 -22.97 25.96
C ARG A 386 24.13 -24.49 26.14
N SER A 387 25.05 -25.22 25.52
CA SER A 387 25.01 -26.69 25.51
C SER A 387 25.69 -27.34 26.71
N GLY A 388 26.51 -26.61 27.48
CA GLY A 388 27.28 -27.17 28.59
C GLY A 388 28.33 -28.23 28.19
N SER A 389 28.32 -28.70 26.94
CA SER A 389 29.25 -29.66 26.35
C SER A 389 29.63 -29.21 24.93
N VAL A 390 30.94 -29.28 24.64
CA VAL A 390 31.57 -28.78 23.40
C VAL A 390 31.62 -29.84 22.29
N LEU A 391 31.33 -31.11 22.61
CA LEU A 391 31.91 -32.23 21.86
C LEU A 391 31.28 -32.55 20.49
N ASP A 392 30.10 -32.02 20.13
CA ASP A 392 29.44 -32.32 18.84
C ASP A 392 29.24 -31.12 17.89
N VAL A 393 29.80 -29.96 18.24
CA VAL A 393 29.58 -28.68 17.52
C VAL A 393 30.60 -28.35 16.40
N PRO A 394 31.90 -28.76 16.45
CA PRO A 394 32.92 -28.24 15.53
C PRO A 394 32.69 -28.54 14.04
N SER A 395 32.00 -29.64 13.71
CA SER A 395 31.75 -30.05 12.31
C SER A 395 30.83 -29.09 11.55
N PHE A 396 30.14 -28.18 12.24
CA PHE A 396 29.12 -27.33 11.65
C PHE A 396 29.63 -25.95 11.19
N TRP A 397 30.74 -25.46 11.76
CA TRP A 397 31.33 -24.17 11.41
C TRP A 397 32.73 -24.39 10.82
N PRO A 398 32.84 -24.63 9.50
CA PRO A 398 34.12 -24.88 8.86
C PRO A 398 35.03 -23.66 9.01
N GLU A 399 36.34 -23.88 9.07
CA GLU A 399 37.33 -22.78 9.04
C GLU A 399 37.38 -22.10 7.68
N LYS A 400 37.13 -22.88 6.63
CA LYS A 400 37.06 -22.42 5.24
C LYS A 400 35.65 -22.62 4.66
N PRO A 401 34.73 -21.67 4.87
CA PRO A 401 33.33 -21.82 4.44
C PRO A 401 33.16 -21.91 2.91
N GLY A 402 34.04 -21.29 2.13
CA GLY A 402 34.01 -21.36 0.66
C GLY A 402 34.41 -22.72 0.08
N GLU A 403 35.21 -23.51 0.81
CA GLU A 403 35.62 -24.88 0.40
C GLU A 403 34.77 -25.96 1.06
N ALA A 404 33.90 -25.59 2.01
CA ALA A 404 33.11 -26.55 2.77
C ALA A 404 32.09 -27.27 1.88
N PRO A 405 31.87 -28.58 2.09
CA PRO A 405 30.84 -29.30 1.36
C PRO A 405 29.47 -28.70 1.67
N ILE A 406 28.64 -28.57 0.64
CA ILE A 406 27.26 -28.11 0.79
C ILE A 406 26.54 -29.11 1.71
N PRO A 407 26.04 -28.69 2.90
CA PRO A 407 25.32 -29.60 3.77
C PRO A 407 24.07 -30.11 3.05
N PRO A 408 23.76 -31.43 3.12
CA PRO A 408 22.57 -31.96 2.48
C PRO A 408 21.31 -31.28 3.03
N ALA A 409 20.31 -31.04 2.18
CA ALA A 409 19.11 -30.26 2.55
C ALA A 409 18.42 -30.75 3.85
N MET A 410 18.41 -32.08 4.09
CA MET A 410 17.89 -32.65 5.35
C MET A 410 18.67 -32.25 6.59
N ALA A 411 20.00 -32.07 6.48
CA ALA A 411 20.81 -31.59 7.59
C ALA A 411 20.47 -30.13 7.90
N MET A 412 20.24 -29.29 6.88
CA MET A 412 19.88 -27.89 7.06
C MET A 412 18.48 -27.72 7.70
N ALA A 413 17.49 -28.52 7.29
CA ALA A 413 16.15 -28.47 7.88
C ALA A 413 16.17 -28.80 9.38
N LYS A 414 16.85 -29.90 9.76
CA LYS A 414 17.08 -30.26 11.17
C LYS A 414 17.85 -29.18 11.92
N LEU A 415 18.64 -28.39 11.21
CA LEU A 415 19.44 -27.33 11.79
C LEU A 415 18.64 -26.07 12.08
N LEU A 416 17.80 -25.67 11.13
CA LEU A 416 16.84 -24.58 11.34
C LEU A 416 15.89 -24.92 12.49
N GLU A 417 15.43 -26.18 12.55
CA GLU A 417 14.59 -26.68 13.64
C GLU A 417 15.32 -26.68 14.99
N ARG A 418 16.56 -27.20 15.05
CA ARG A 418 17.39 -27.18 16.27
C ARG A 418 17.76 -25.76 16.69
N SER A 419 18.08 -24.87 15.75
CA SER A 419 18.42 -23.48 16.07
C SER A 419 17.20 -22.70 16.54
N ALA A 420 16.02 -22.91 15.95
CA ALA A 420 14.75 -22.39 16.46
C ALA A 420 14.46 -22.87 17.89
N HIS A 421 14.62 -24.17 18.16
CA HIS A 421 14.48 -24.73 19.51
C HIS A 421 15.47 -24.15 20.52
N LEU A 422 16.75 -24.04 20.15
CA LEU A 422 17.78 -23.45 21.01
C LEU A 422 17.56 -21.96 21.30
N LEU A 423 16.68 -21.30 20.55
CA LEU A 423 16.34 -19.89 20.69
C LEU A 423 14.94 -19.65 21.26
N ASN A 424 14.23 -20.71 21.66
CA ASN A 424 12.83 -20.66 22.10
C ASN A 424 11.90 -19.94 21.10
N LEU A 425 12.23 -20.01 19.81
CA LEU A 425 11.38 -19.46 18.75
C LEU A 425 10.31 -20.49 18.40
N SER A 426 9.06 -20.05 18.28
CA SER A 426 7.98 -20.93 17.81
C SER A 426 8.21 -21.30 16.34
N PRO A 427 7.79 -22.48 15.85
CA PRO A 427 8.00 -22.91 14.45
C PRO A 427 7.44 -21.97 13.37
N SER A 428 6.58 -21.02 13.74
CA SER A 428 5.99 -20.00 12.86
C SER A 428 6.77 -18.67 12.82
N GLN A 429 7.79 -18.51 13.66
CA GLN A 429 8.73 -17.39 13.72
C GLN A 429 10.03 -17.76 13.00
#